data_AF-J2U6I9-F1
#
_entry.id   AF-J2U6I9-F1
#
_cell.length_a   1.000
_cell.length_b   1.000
_cell.length_c   1.000
_cell.angle_alpha   90.00
_cell.angle_beta   90.00
_cell.angle_gamma   90.00
#
_symmetry.space_group_name_H-M   'P 1'
#
loop_
_entity.id
_entity.type
_entity.pdbx_description
1 polymer ?
#
loop_
_entity_poly.entity_id
_entity_poly.type
_entity_poly.pdbx_seq_one_letter_code
_entity_poly.pdbx_strand_id
1 'polypeptide(L)'
;MATNITVNISGGSDKENVTAATLANKRWGENGTARFGQAQQVNAGGTTLTIYKTTAPRQLSIAVDVTDNGDFTLNVQVNQNDMTVSQSGV
;
A
#
# COMPACT_ATOMS: atom_id res chain seq x y z
N MET A 1 18.24 5.83 -0.39
CA MET A 1 17.63 6.79 -1.35
C MET A 1 16.12 6.73 -1.20
N ALA A 2 15.37 7.69 -1.76
CA ALA A 2 13.91 7.68 -1.72
C ALA A 2 13.34 7.46 -3.12
N THR A 3 12.31 6.61 -3.20
CA THR A 3 11.66 6.17 -4.45
C THR A 3 10.20 6.60 -4.43
N ASN A 4 9.63 7.05 -5.56
CA ASN A 4 8.21 7.37 -5.58
C ASN A 4 7.40 6.08 -5.67
N ILE A 5 6.62 5.82 -4.62
CA ILE A 5 5.73 4.67 -4.53
C ILE A 5 4.30 5.13 -4.72
N THR A 6 3.58 4.43 -5.58
CA THR A 6 2.12 4.55 -5.69
C THR A 6 1.47 3.34 -5.06
N VAL A 7 0.48 3.54 -4.17
CA VAL A 7 -0.34 2.43 -3.66
C VAL A 7 -1.69 2.45 -4.34
N ASN A 8 -2.06 1.33 -4.95
CA ASN A 8 -3.34 1.15 -5.63
C ASN A 8 -4.10 -0.04 -5.02
N ILE A 9 -5.37 0.17 -4.67
CA ILE A 9 -6.25 -0.91 -4.24
C ILE A 9 -6.93 -1.47 -5.50
N SER A 10 -6.31 -2.51 -6.06
CA SER A 10 -6.60 -3.03 -7.39
C SER A 10 -7.70 -4.10 -7.44
N GLY A 11 -8.06 -4.71 -6.29
CA GLY A 11 -9.04 -5.79 -6.27
C GLY A 11 -9.25 -6.44 -4.90
N GLY A 12 -9.93 -7.59 -4.90
CA GLY A 12 -10.27 -8.37 -3.71
C GLY A 12 -11.69 -8.13 -3.20
N SER A 13 -12.21 -9.08 -2.41
CA SER A 13 -13.59 -9.06 -1.91
C SER A 13 -13.90 -7.86 -1.02
N ASP A 14 -12.88 -7.31 -0.36
CA ASP A 14 -13.00 -6.29 0.67
C ASP A 14 -12.42 -4.94 0.23
N LYS A 15 -12.12 -4.77 -1.06
CA LYS A 15 -11.53 -3.54 -1.60
C LYS A 15 -12.31 -2.27 -1.24
N GLU A 16 -13.64 -2.34 -1.25
CA GLU A 16 -14.53 -1.21 -0.94
C GLU A 16 -14.55 -0.87 0.56
N ASN A 17 -14.06 -1.79 1.41
CA ASN A 17 -13.95 -1.59 2.85
C ASN A 17 -12.59 -0.98 3.26
N VAL A 18 -11.66 -0.79 2.30
CA VAL A 18 -10.34 -0.21 2.56
C VAL A 18 -10.46 1.31 2.72
N THR A 19 -9.99 1.82 3.85
CA THR A 19 -10.02 3.26 4.13
C THR A 19 -8.66 3.92 3.92
N ALA A 20 -7.58 3.20 4.24
CA ALA A 20 -6.22 3.72 4.13
C ALA A 20 -5.18 2.61 3.96
N ALA A 21 -4.00 3.00 3.51
CA ALA A 21 -2.80 2.17 3.53
C ALA A 21 -1.62 2.97 4.10
N THR A 22 -0.73 2.31 4.84
CA THR A 22 0.53 2.90 5.27
C THR A 22 1.71 2.06 4.82
N LEU A 23 2.75 2.69 4.31
CA LEU A 23 4.02 2.09 3.98
C LEU A 23 5.11 2.92 4.66
N ALA A 24 5.89 2.33 5.55
CA ALA A 24 6.77 3.05 6.46
C ALA A 24 6.01 4.19 7.20
N ASN A 25 6.43 5.44 7.02
CA ASN A 25 5.80 6.63 7.59
C ASN A 25 4.86 7.37 6.61
N LYS A 26 4.55 6.79 5.45
CA LYS A 26 3.67 7.37 4.43
C LYS A 26 2.30 6.74 4.49
N ARG A 27 1.26 7.55 4.23
CA ARG A 27 -0.15 7.13 4.30
C ARG A 27 -0.92 7.56 3.07
N TRP A 28 -1.65 6.62 2.48
CA TRP A 28 -2.61 6.83 1.40
C TRP A 28 -4.04 6.66 1.91
N GLY A 29 -4.97 7.42 1.35
CA GLY A 29 -6.40 7.34 1.70
C GLY A 29 -6.76 8.23 2.89
N GLU A 30 -7.66 7.76 3.74
CA GLU A 30 -8.22 8.53 4.86
C GLU A 30 -7.13 9.03 5.82
N ASN A 31 -7.12 10.34 6.10
CA ASN A 31 -6.11 11.04 6.91
C ASN A 31 -4.67 10.90 6.37
N GLY A 32 -4.50 10.50 5.11
CA GLY A 32 -3.21 10.45 4.42
C GLY A 32 -2.87 11.74 3.70
N THR A 33 -1.58 11.92 3.39
CA THR A 33 -1.08 13.04 2.59
C THR A 33 -1.25 12.82 1.08
N ALA A 34 -1.58 11.60 0.65
CA ALA A 34 -1.94 11.30 -0.74
C ALA A 34 -3.16 10.39 -0.83
N ARG A 35 -3.85 10.44 -1.97
CA ARG A 35 -4.94 9.51 -2.31
C ARG A 35 -4.36 8.23 -2.91
N PHE A 36 -5.10 7.12 -2.86
CA PHE A 36 -4.74 5.93 -3.64
C PHE A 36 -4.53 6.30 -5.11
N GLY A 37 -3.53 5.69 -5.76
CA GLY A 37 -3.11 6.03 -7.12
C GLY A 37 -2.21 7.26 -7.24
N GLN A 38 -1.89 7.96 -6.14
CA GLN A 38 -0.91 9.05 -6.13
C GLN A 38 0.43 8.58 -5.56
N ALA A 39 1.52 9.11 -6.13
CA ALA A 39 2.86 8.77 -5.72
C ALA A 39 3.29 9.52 -4.44
N GLN A 40 4.07 8.86 -3.58
CA GLN A 40 4.78 9.49 -2.47
C GLN A 40 6.21 8.94 -2.38
N GLN A 41 7.16 9.79 -1.99
CA GLN A 41 8.53 9.35 -1.74
C GLN A 41 8.63 8.50 -0.48
N VAL A 42 9.15 7.28 -0.62
CA VAL A 42 9.41 6.35 0.47
C VAL A 42 10.88 5.96 0.44
N ASN A 43 11.52 5.92 1.60
CA ASN A 43 12.92 5.49 1.68
C ASN A 43 13.03 4.01 1.31
N ALA A 44 14.07 3.68 0.55
CA ALA A 44 14.40 2.31 0.20
C ALA A 44 14.71 1.45 1.46
N GLY A 45 14.39 0.17 1.37
CA GLY A 45 14.59 -0.84 2.40
C GLY A 45 13.33 -1.65 2.71
N GLY A 46 13.52 -2.71 3.51
CA GLY A 46 12.45 -3.56 4.00
C GLY A 46 11.52 -2.79 4.94
N THR A 47 10.24 -2.76 4.60
CA THR A 47 9.21 -2.09 5.39
C THR A 47 7.92 -2.91 5.40
N THR A 48 6.91 -2.43 6.11
CA THR A 48 5.60 -3.09 6.21
C THR A 48 4.55 -2.23 5.54
N LEU A 49 3.82 -2.81 4.61
CA LEU A 49 2.57 -2.26 4.11
C LEU A 49 1.45 -2.70 5.05
N THR A 50 0.70 -1.76 5.61
CA THR A 50 -0.49 -2.02 6.40
C THR A 50 -1.71 -1.43 5.71
N ILE A 51 -2.75 -2.24 5.52
CA ILE A 51 -4.05 -1.84 5.02
C ILE A 51 -5.00 -1.70 6.20
N TYR A 52 -5.82 -0.63 6.19
CA TYR A 52 -6.85 -0.37 7.17
C TYR A 52 -8.23 -0.59 6.54
N LYS A 53 -9.10 -1.31 7.26
CA LYS A 53 -10.44 -1.68 6.84
C LYS A 53 -11.50 -1.25 7.84
N THR A 54 -12.72 -1.04 7.36
CA THR A 54 -13.91 -0.82 8.21
C THR A 54 -14.41 -2.13 8.86
N THR A 55 -14.18 -3.27 8.20
CA THR A 55 -14.59 -4.61 8.64
C THR A 55 -13.47 -5.34 9.39
N ALA A 56 -13.82 -6.36 10.17
CA ALA A 56 -12.83 -7.20 10.86
C ALA A 56 -12.22 -8.26 9.90
N PRO A 57 -10.90 -8.53 9.97
CA PRO A 57 -9.87 -7.78 10.71
C PRO A 57 -9.69 -6.36 10.16
N ARG A 58 -9.61 -5.39 11.08
CA ARG A 58 -9.50 -3.95 10.72
C ARG A 58 -8.14 -3.58 10.12
N GLN A 59 -7.17 -4.49 10.20
CA GLN A 59 -5.83 -4.29 9.68
C GLN A 59 -5.31 -5.58 9.06
N LEU A 60 -4.60 -5.43 7.95
CA LEU A 60 -3.83 -6.48 7.30
C LEU A 60 -2.45 -5.92 6.99
N SER A 61 -1.40 -6.73 7.18
CA SER A 61 -0.03 -6.28 6.98
C SER A 61 0.79 -7.30 6.22
N ILE A 62 1.70 -6.82 5.38
CA ILE A 62 2.66 -7.64 4.64
C ILE A 62 4.00 -6.93 4.54
N ALA A 63 5.09 -7.69 4.59
CA ALA A 63 6.43 -7.17 4.33
C ALA A 63 6.58 -6.81 2.85
N VAL A 64 7.15 -5.64 2.59
CA VAL A 64 7.44 -5.15 1.24
C VAL A 64 8.86 -4.60 1.24
N ASP A 65 9.62 -4.91 0.19
CA ASP A 65 10.91 -4.31 -0.03
C ASP A 65 10.78 -3.13 -1.00
N VAL A 66 11.24 -1.95 -0.56
CA VAL A 66 11.28 -0.75 -1.40
C VAL A 66 12.66 -0.65 -2.01
N THR A 67 12.75 -0.88 -3.32
CA THR A 67 14.02 -0.76 -4.04
C THR A 67 14.30 0.70 -4.43
N ASP A 68 15.57 1.04 -4.62
CA ASP A 68 16.04 2.34 -5.13
C ASP A 68 16.23 2.36 -6.66
N ASN A 69 15.68 1.36 -7.37
CA ASN A 69 15.90 1.14 -8.80
C ASN A 69 14.87 1.82 -9.72
N GLY A 70 14.02 2.70 -9.20
CA GLY A 70 13.02 3.42 -9.99
C GLY A 70 11.65 3.43 -9.33
N ASP A 71 10.79 4.32 -9.81
CA ASP A 71 9.44 4.50 -9.28
C ASP A 71 8.56 3.29 -9.62
N PHE A 72 7.77 2.83 -8.65
CA PHE A 72 6.89 1.68 -8.87
C PHE A 72 5.55 1.80 -8.15
N THR A 73 4.61 0.98 -8.60
CA THR A 73 3.27 0.88 -8.04
C THR A 73 3.09 -0.44 -7.30
N LEU A 74 2.56 -0.37 -6.08
CA LEU A 74 2.05 -1.49 -5.32
C LEU A 74 0.57 -1.67 -5.64
N ASN A 75 0.23 -2.71 -6.39
CA ASN A 75 -1.15 -3.12 -6.63
C ASN A 75 -1.54 -4.11 -5.54
N VAL A 76 -2.47 -3.69 -4.70
CA VAL A 76 -2.93 -4.45 -3.54
C VAL A 76 -4.28 -5.06 -3.86
N GLN A 77 -4.44 -6.36 -3.58
CA GLN A 77 -5.75 -6.99 -3.49
C GLN A 77 -6.05 -7.30 -2.03
N VAL A 78 -7.25 -6.94 -1.58
CA VAL A 78 -7.64 -7.04 -0.17
C VAL A 78 -8.87 -7.94 -0.06
N ASN A 79 -8.73 -9.07 0.60
CA ASN A 79 -9.84 -9.96 0.91
C ASN A 79 -10.20 -9.84 2.40
N GLN A 80 -11.10 -10.72 2.85
CA GLN A 80 -11.57 -10.70 4.23
C GLN A 80 -10.41 -10.83 5.23
N ASN A 81 -9.60 -11.87 5.11
CA ASN A 81 -8.57 -12.21 6.12
C ASN A 81 -7.13 -12.11 5.60
N ASP A 82 -6.93 -11.81 4.32
CA ASP A 82 -5.62 -11.75 3.70
C ASP A 82 -5.53 -10.62 2.67
N MET A 83 -4.31 -10.38 2.22
CA MET A 83 -3.99 -9.46 1.15
C MET A 83 -2.86 -10.01 0.28
N THR A 84 -2.88 -9.66 -0.99
CA THR A 84 -1.77 -9.90 -1.91
C THR A 84 -1.28 -8.57 -2.48
N VAL A 85 0.01 -8.52 -2.78
CA VAL A 85 0.66 -7.31 -3.31
C VAL A 85 1.50 -7.73 -4.51
N SER A 86 1.29 -7.03 -5.63
CA SER A 86 2.16 -7.13 -6.80
C SER A 86 2.78 -5.77 -7.11
N GLN A 87 4.04 -5.80 -7.53
CA GLN A 87 4.77 -4.60 -7.94
C GLN A 87 4.70 -4.45 -9.46
N SER A 88 4.51 -3.23 -9.95
CA SER A 88 4.54 -2.92 -11.38
C SER A 88 5.24 -1.58 -11.64
N GLY A 89 6.05 -1.53 -12.69
CA GLY A 89 6.85 -0.37 -13.08
C GLY A 89 8.34 -0.54 -12.75
N VAL A 90 9.18 0.04 -13.60
CA VAL A 90 10.60 0.41 -13.41
C VAL A 90 10.83 1.64 -14.30
#